data_AF-A0A3D3K0A7-F1
#
_entry.id   AF-A0A3D3K0A7-F1
#
_cell.length_a   1.000
_cell.length_b   1.000
_cell.length_c   1.000
_cell.angle_alpha   90.00
_cell.angle_beta   90.00
_cell.angle_gamma   90.00
#
_symmetry.space_group_name_H-M   'P 1'
#
loop_
_entity.id
_entity.type
_entity.pdbx_description
1 polymer ?
#
loop_
_entity_poly.entity_id
_entity_poly.type
_entity_poly.pdbx_seq_one_letter_code
_entity_poly.pdbx_strand_id
1 'polypeptide(L)'
;NNVKSKTCSVNTPTGNSIPTANAGSDYTIPKSTPFMLTGTASDANGDALTHIWEEMDVASTSQTGASSAASATKTSGPNFRSWTATASPTRYFPRMQSVLAGATTTAGQEITVEALSSVARTLNFRYTVRDN
;
A
#
# COMPACT_ATOMS: atom_id res chain seq x y z
N ASN A 1 19.51 -25.39 34.97
CA ASN A 1 19.15 -26.68 34.33
C ASN A 1 17.64 -26.74 34.02
N ASN A 2 17.06 -25.69 33.41
CA ASN A 2 15.60 -25.59 33.13
C ASN A 2 15.22 -26.11 31.74
N VAL A 3 16.17 -26.19 30.82
CA VAL A 3 15.95 -26.61 29.43
C VAL A 3 15.80 -28.13 29.28
N LYS A 4 16.29 -28.92 30.25
CA LYS A 4 16.27 -30.40 30.17
C LYS A 4 14.89 -31.03 30.44
N SER A 5 13.95 -30.30 31.04
CA SER A 5 12.59 -30.77 31.33
C SER A 5 11.51 -30.16 30.44
N LYS A 6 11.89 -29.35 29.45
CA LYS A 6 10.96 -28.75 28.50
C LYS A 6 10.88 -29.61 27.24
N THR A 7 9.66 -29.90 26.81
CA THR A 7 9.40 -30.49 25.50
C THR A 7 9.43 -29.39 24.45
N CYS A 8 9.84 -29.75 23.22
CA CYS A 8 9.72 -28.85 22.09
C CYS A 8 8.24 -28.52 21.84
N SER A 9 7.99 -27.34 21.27
CA SER A 9 6.66 -26.98 20.77
C SER A 9 6.18 -28.05 19.77
N VAL A 10 4.90 -28.37 19.83
CA VAL A 10 4.22 -29.15 18.80
C VAL A 10 3.53 -28.16 17.87
N ASN A 11 3.91 -28.16 16.60
CA ASN A 11 3.33 -27.29 15.60
C ASN A 11 2.20 -28.04 14.89
N THR A 12 0.97 -27.52 14.99
CA THR A 12 -0.19 -28.05 14.28
C THR A 12 -0.50 -27.14 13.08
N PRO A 13 -0.64 -27.68 11.86
CA PRO A 13 -1.08 -26.89 10.71
C PRO A 13 -2.45 -26.27 10.97
N THR A 14 -2.65 -25.02 10.52
CA THR A 14 -3.95 -24.35 10.61
C THR A 14 -4.99 -24.95 9.66
N GLY A 15 -4.54 -25.66 8.61
CA GLY A 15 -5.39 -26.13 7.52
C GLY A 15 -5.79 -25.02 6.54
N ASN A 16 -5.31 -23.80 6.75
CA ASN A 16 -5.60 -22.67 5.86
C ASN A 16 -4.61 -22.62 4.69
N SER A 17 -5.10 -22.21 3.52
CA SER A 17 -4.28 -21.97 2.34
C SER A 17 -3.76 -20.54 2.33
N ILE A 18 -2.68 -20.31 1.59
CA ILE A 18 -2.16 -18.96 1.40
C ILE A 18 -2.92 -18.33 0.23
N PRO A 19 -3.48 -17.12 0.36
CA PRO A 19 -4.15 -16.46 -0.74
C PRO A 19 -3.15 -16.08 -1.84
N THR A 20 -3.63 -16.04 -3.09
CA THR A 20 -2.87 -15.49 -4.21
C THR A 20 -3.12 -13.99 -4.34
N ALA A 21 -2.12 -13.25 -4.80
CA ALA A 21 -2.20 -11.82 -5.03
C ALA A 21 -1.47 -11.46 -6.33
N ASN A 22 -2.14 -10.71 -7.20
CA ASN A 22 -1.59 -10.19 -8.45
C ASN A 22 -1.88 -8.69 -8.56
N ALA A 23 -0.83 -7.89 -8.70
CA ALA A 23 -0.90 -6.44 -8.79
C ALA A 23 -1.34 -5.94 -10.19
N GLY A 24 -1.41 -6.80 -11.19
CA GLY A 24 -1.72 -6.40 -12.56
C GLY A 24 -0.52 -5.80 -13.31
N SER A 25 -0.79 -5.00 -14.33
CA SER A 25 0.21 -4.40 -15.21
C SER A 25 0.74 -3.06 -14.70
N ASP A 26 1.89 -2.65 -15.23
CA ASP A 26 2.45 -1.31 -15.05
C ASP A 26 1.73 -0.27 -15.93
N TYR A 27 1.73 0.99 -15.50
CA TYR A 27 1.06 2.09 -16.20
C TYR A 27 1.98 3.31 -16.37
N THR A 28 1.79 4.04 -17.47
CA THR A 28 2.36 5.39 -17.65
C THR A 28 1.25 6.42 -17.43
N ILE A 29 1.43 7.28 -16.43
CA ILE A 29 0.42 8.22 -15.98
C ILE A 29 0.92 9.65 -16.26
N PRO A 30 0.14 10.50 -16.93
CA PRO A 30 0.50 11.89 -17.10
C PRO A 30 0.67 12.61 -15.76
N LYS A 31 1.50 13.65 -15.75
CA LYS A 31 1.75 14.46 -14.55
C LYS A 31 0.44 14.97 -13.95
N SER A 32 0.38 15.03 -12.62
CA SER A 32 -0.74 15.60 -11.87
C SER A 32 -2.11 14.98 -12.19
N THR A 33 -2.14 13.70 -12.59
CA THR A 33 -3.37 13.00 -12.97
C THR A 33 -3.78 11.98 -11.90
N PRO A 34 -5.01 12.03 -11.36
CA PRO A 34 -5.56 10.99 -10.51
C PRO A 34 -5.55 9.62 -11.20
N PHE A 35 -5.30 8.56 -10.44
CA PHE A 35 -5.30 7.20 -10.96
C PHE A 35 -5.84 6.21 -9.93
N MET A 36 -6.09 4.98 -10.39
CA MET A 36 -6.44 3.87 -9.51
C MET A 36 -5.63 2.64 -9.89
N LEU A 37 -5.38 1.79 -8.90
CA LEU A 37 -4.76 0.48 -9.11
C LEU A 37 -5.75 -0.59 -8.64
N THR A 38 -5.89 -1.65 -9.42
CA THR A 38 -6.78 -2.78 -9.16
C THR A 38 -5.98 -4.06 -9.22
N GLY A 39 -5.96 -4.79 -8.11
CA GLY A 39 -5.34 -6.11 -8.04
C GLY A 39 -6.36 -7.22 -8.26
N THR A 40 -5.88 -8.45 -8.40
CA THR A 40 -6.71 -9.65 -8.34
C THR A 40 -6.16 -10.59 -7.27
N ALA A 41 -7.05 -11.32 -6.61
CA ALA A 41 -6.70 -12.22 -5.54
C ALA A 41 -7.66 -13.41 -5.51
N SER A 42 -7.19 -14.55 -5.02
CA SER A 42 -8.02 -15.73 -4.79
C SER A 42 -7.59 -16.42 -3.51
N ASP A 43 -8.56 -17.03 -2.84
CA ASP A 43 -8.31 -17.96 -1.75
C ASP A 43 -8.97 -19.31 -2.05
N ALA A 44 -8.30 -20.40 -1.68
CA ALA A 44 -8.74 -21.75 -1.97
C ALA A 44 -9.74 -22.29 -0.94
N ASN A 45 -9.74 -21.72 0.27
CA ASN A 45 -10.67 -22.04 1.34
C ASN A 45 -12.01 -21.30 1.18
N GLY A 46 -12.04 -20.23 0.37
CA GLY A 46 -13.21 -19.38 0.16
C GLY A 46 -13.34 -18.30 1.22
N ASP A 47 -12.27 -18.03 1.97
CA ASP A 47 -12.25 -17.07 3.06
C ASP A 47 -12.33 -15.62 2.54
N ALA A 48 -12.82 -14.73 3.39
CA ALA A 48 -13.01 -13.34 3.01
C ALA A 48 -11.64 -12.64 2.93
N LEU A 49 -11.37 -12.01 1.79
CA LEU A 49 -10.10 -11.31 1.57
C LEU A 49 -10.22 -9.81 1.81
N THR A 50 -9.16 -9.24 2.38
CA THR A 50 -8.99 -7.79 2.46
C THR A 50 -7.68 -7.36 1.80
N HIS A 51 -7.67 -6.15 1.26
CA HIS A 51 -6.69 -5.70 0.29
C HIS A 51 -6.08 -4.37 0.70
N ILE A 52 -4.76 -4.24 0.51
CA ILE A 52 -4.01 -3.00 0.65
C ILE A 52 -3.22 -2.77 -0.62
N TRP A 53 -3.23 -1.52 -1.05
CA TRP A 53 -2.25 -0.97 -1.98
C TRP A 53 -1.41 0.04 -1.23
N GLU A 54 -0.10 0.08 -1.42
CA GLU A 54 0.81 1.03 -0.77
C GLU A 54 2.03 1.34 -1.64
N GLU A 55 2.51 2.57 -1.62
CA GLU A 55 3.78 2.92 -2.28
C GLU A 55 4.94 2.41 -1.42
N MET A 56 5.92 1.77 -2.06
CA MET A 56 7.05 1.11 -1.41
C MET A 56 8.41 1.69 -1.80
N ASP A 57 8.41 2.89 -2.41
CA ASP A 57 9.64 3.60 -2.75
C ASP A 57 10.43 4.01 -1.51
N VAL A 58 11.72 3.69 -1.50
CA VAL A 58 12.63 4.08 -0.42
C VAL A 58 12.96 5.57 -0.56
N ALA A 59 12.87 6.32 0.54
CA ALA A 59 13.23 7.73 0.57
C ALA A 59 14.76 7.91 0.56
N SER A 60 15.26 8.92 -0.15
CA SER A 60 16.63 9.38 0.04
C SER A 60 16.78 10.02 1.42
N THR A 61 18.01 10.13 1.91
CA THR A 61 18.31 10.77 3.21
C THR A 61 17.76 12.19 3.32
N SER A 62 17.67 12.93 2.21
CA SER A 62 17.08 14.28 2.11
C SER A 62 15.55 14.35 2.18
N GLN A 63 14.85 13.21 2.08
CA GLN A 63 13.38 13.11 2.11
C GLN A 63 12.87 12.35 3.35
N THR A 64 13.54 12.56 4.48
CA THR A 64 13.20 11.95 5.78
C THR A 64 12.77 13.01 6.81
N GLY A 65 12.21 12.57 7.94
CA GLY A 65 11.77 13.47 9.02
C GLY A 65 10.71 14.47 8.55
N ALA A 66 10.91 15.76 8.82
CA ALA A 66 9.99 16.82 8.40
C ALA A 66 9.83 16.92 6.87
N SER A 67 10.86 16.51 6.10
CA SER A 67 10.81 16.46 4.63
C SER A 67 10.08 15.22 4.10
N SER A 68 9.57 14.35 4.97
CA SER A 68 8.86 13.12 4.57
C SER A 68 7.47 13.39 3.98
N ALA A 69 6.87 14.56 4.27
CA ALA A 69 5.54 14.91 3.76
C ALA A 69 5.41 14.73 2.24
N ALA A 70 4.23 14.31 1.81
CA ALA A 70 3.92 14.16 0.40
C ALA A 70 3.82 15.54 -0.26
N SER A 71 4.37 15.67 -1.47
CA SER A 71 4.29 16.90 -2.26
C SER A 71 4.36 16.61 -3.75
N ALA A 72 3.83 17.51 -4.57
CA ALA A 72 3.80 17.31 -6.01
C ALA A 72 5.22 17.21 -6.63
N THR A 73 6.18 17.92 -6.04
CA THR A 73 7.57 18.00 -6.51
C THR A 73 8.50 17.01 -5.82
N LYS A 74 7.97 16.07 -5.02
CA LYS A 74 8.77 15.09 -4.28
C LYS A 74 9.47 14.12 -5.24
N THR A 75 10.79 14.13 -5.25
CA THR A 75 11.60 13.35 -6.21
C THR A 75 12.01 11.96 -5.73
N SER A 76 11.87 11.64 -4.43
CA SER A 76 12.18 10.31 -3.88
C SER A 76 11.28 9.98 -2.67
N GLY A 77 11.21 8.70 -2.31
CA GLY A 77 10.39 8.22 -1.21
C GLY A 77 8.89 8.25 -1.49
N PRO A 78 8.09 7.76 -0.53
CA PRO A 78 6.67 7.57 -0.73
C PRO A 78 5.95 8.92 -0.86
N ASN A 79 5.12 9.06 -1.87
CA ASN A 79 4.18 10.16 -2.03
C ASN A 79 2.73 9.75 -1.71
N PHE A 80 2.46 8.46 -1.52
CA PHE A 80 1.17 7.91 -1.14
C PHE A 80 1.30 6.97 0.07
N ARG A 81 0.71 7.35 1.21
CA ARG A 81 0.71 6.50 2.42
C ARG A 81 -0.03 5.18 2.21
N SER A 82 0.17 4.22 3.11
CA SER A 82 -0.70 3.04 3.24
C SER A 82 -2.00 3.40 4.00
N TRP A 83 -3.09 2.71 3.69
CA TRP A 83 -4.38 2.81 4.37
C TRP A 83 -4.83 1.44 4.89
N THR A 84 -5.81 1.43 5.79
CA THR A 84 -6.40 0.20 6.32
C THR A 84 -6.92 -0.71 5.21
N ALA A 85 -6.77 -2.02 5.39
CA ALA A 85 -7.25 -3.01 4.43
C ALA A 85 -8.76 -2.90 4.22
N THR A 86 -9.21 -3.09 2.97
CA THR A 86 -10.64 -3.07 2.62
C THR A 86 -11.01 -4.28 1.77
N ALA A 87 -12.30 -4.60 1.67
CA ALA A 87 -12.77 -5.66 0.77
C ALA A 87 -12.66 -5.29 -0.73
N SER A 88 -12.38 -4.03 -1.06
CA SER A 88 -12.17 -3.61 -2.46
C SER A 88 -10.71 -3.88 -2.88
N PRO A 89 -10.48 -4.59 -4.00
CA PRO A 89 -9.14 -4.75 -4.55
C PRO A 89 -8.64 -3.50 -5.28
N THR A 90 -9.49 -2.48 -5.43
CA THR A 90 -9.19 -1.21 -6.09
C THR A 90 -8.91 -0.11 -5.07
N ARG A 91 -7.82 0.63 -5.27
CA ARG A 91 -7.50 1.87 -4.54
C ARG A 91 -7.33 3.04 -5.49
N TYR A 92 -7.86 4.21 -5.10
CA TYR A 92 -7.69 5.49 -5.78
C TYR A 92 -6.55 6.31 -5.18
N PHE A 93 -5.85 7.06 -6.02
CA PHE A 93 -4.70 7.89 -5.67
C PHE A 93 -4.87 9.31 -6.27
N PRO A 94 -5.05 10.35 -5.43
CA PRO A 94 -5.27 10.30 -3.97
C PRO A 94 -6.61 9.63 -3.61
N ARG A 95 -6.94 9.49 -2.33
CA ARG A 95 -8.22 8.85 -1.93
C ARG A 95 -9.41 9.47 -2.66
N MET A 96 -10.44 8.67 -2.94
CA MET A 96 -11.61 9.08 -3.76
C MET A 96 -12.23 10.41 -3.29
N GLN A 97 -12.32 10.65 -1.97
CA GLN A 97 -12.88 11.89 -1.44
C GLN A 97 -12.07 13.13 -1.87
N SER A 98 -10.74 13.03 -1.96
CA SER A 98 -9.90 14.12 -2.49
C SER A 98 -10.13 14.32 -3.99
N VAL A 99 -10.24 13.23 -4.75
CA VAL A 99 -10.49 13.28 -6.21
C VAL A 99 -11.82 13.97 -6.51
N LEU A 100 -12.89 13.60 -5.80
CA LEU A 100 -14.21 14.22 -5.96
C LEU A 100 -14.23 15.70 -5.58
N ALA A 101 -13.37 16.11 -4.66
CA ALA A 101 -13.18 17.52 -4.30
C ALA A 101 -12.29 18.30 -5.29
N GLY A 102 -11.78 17.65 -6.35
CA GLY A 102 -10.83 18.24 -7.29
C GLY A 102 -9.44 18.48 -6.69
N ALA A 103 -9.14 17.88 -5.54
CA ALA A 103 -7.86 18.06 -4.85
C ALA A 103 -6.79 17.12 -5.41
N THR A 104 -5.58 17.65 -5.59
CA THR A 104 -4.40 16.87 -6.01
C THR A 104 -3.63 16.28 -4.83
N THR A 105 -4.10 16.50 -3.61
CA THR A 105 -3.48 16.05 -2.36
C THR A 105 -4.51 15.53 -1.37
N THR A 106 -4.04 14.79 -0.38
CA THR A 106 -4.82 14.39 0.79
C THR A 106 -4.11 14.85 2.06
N ALA A 107 -4.78 15.68 2.84
CA ALA A 107 -4.32 16.09 4.16
C ALA A 107 -4.44 14.93 5.14
N GLY A 108 -3.37 14.67 5.89
CA GLY A 108 -3.42 13.92 7.14
C GLY A 108 -3.64 14.87 8.31
N GLN A 109 -3.47 14.36 9.53
CA GLN A 109 -3.65 15.17 10.75
C GLN A 109 -2.60 16.27 10.90
N GLU A 110 -1.35 15.99 10.50
CA GLU A 110 -0.21 16.90 10.69
C GLU A 110 0.45 17.32 9.38
N ILE A 111 0.44 16.43 8.38
CA ILE A 111 1.12 16.62 7.11
C ILE A 111 0.25 16.14 5.96
N THR A 112 0.56 16.59 4.74
CA THR A 112 0.03 15.98 3.53
C THR A 112 0.56 14.55 3.40
N VAL A 113 -0.35 13.61 3.17
CA VAL A 113 -0.05 12.16 3.16
C VAL A 113 -0.21 11.49 1.79
N GLU A 114 -0.87 12.18 0.86
CA GLU A 114 -0.94 11.76 -0.54
C GLU A 114 -0.78 13.00 -1.42
N ALA A 115 -0.02 12.90 -2.51
CA ALA A 115 0.10 13.98 -3.50
C ALA A 115 0.34 13.42 -4.91
N LEU A 116 -0.36 13.97 -5.90
CA LEU A 116 -0.09 13.67 -7.30
C LEU A 116 1.26 14.26 -7.72
N SER A 117 2.11 13.44 -8.33
CA SER A 117 3.44 13.87 -8.79
C SER A 117 3.32 14.80 -10.01
N SER A 118 3.94 15.97 -9.92
CA SER A 118 4.16 16.91 -11.05
C SER A 118 5.55 16.74 -11.68
N VAL A 119 6.39 15.88 -11.09
CA VAL A 119 7.71 15.48 -11.61
C VAL A 119 7.64 14.07 -12.20
N ALA A 120 8.44 13.82 -13.24
CA ALA A 120 8.53 12.48 -13.82
C ALA A 120 9.31 11.58 -12.86
N ARG A 121 8.69 10.46 -12.45
CA ARG A 121 9.34 9.42 -11.65
C ARG A 121 8.59 8.10 -11.81
N THR A 122 9.32 7.01 -11.67
CA THR A 122 8.73 5.69 -11.46
C THR A 122 8.26 5.60 -10.01
N LEU A 123 7.05 5.11 -9.82
CA LEU A 123 6.48 4.83 -8.49
C LEU A 123 6.29 3.33 -8.35
N ASN A 124 6.79 2.75 -7.27
CA ASN A 124 6.66 1.32 -7.01
C ASN A 124 5.54 1.09 -5.99
N PHE A 125 4.52 0.33 -6.39
CA PHE A 125 3.39 -0.01 -5.53
C PHE A 125 3.39 -1.50 -5.16
N ARG A 126 2.98 -1.78 -3.94
CA ARG A 126 2.76 -3.13 -3.43
C ARG A 126 1.27 -3.38 -3.27
N TYR A 127 0.84 -4.56 -3.74
CA TYR A 127 -0.48 -5.12 -3.46
C TYR A 127 -0.36 -6.22 -2.41
N THR A 128 -1.02 -6.06 -1.28
CA THR A 128 -1.02 -6.99 -0.15
C THR A 128 -2.43 -7.50 0.09
N VAL A 129 -2.59 -8.82 0.16
CA VAL A 129 -3.87 -9.50 0.42
C VAL A 129 -3.79 -10.17 1.79
N ARG A 130 -4.86 -10.02 2.58
CA ARG A 130 -5.03 -10.69 3.88
C ARG A 130 -6.20 -11.64 3.82
N ASP A 131 -5.91 -12.85 4.23
CA ASP A 131 -6.86 -13.89 4.56
C ASP A 131 -7.37 -13.66 6.00
N ASN A 132 -8.68 -13.70 6.22
CA ASN A 132 -9.33 -13.25 7.47
C ASN A 132 -10.21 -14.34 8.09
#